data_AF-A0AAJ4ZX69-F1
#
_entry.id   AF-A0AAJ4ZX69-F1
#
_cell.length_a   1.000
_cell.length_b   1.000
_cell.length_c   1.000
_cell.angle_alpha   90.00
_cell.angle_beta   90.00
_cell.angle_gamma   90.00
#
_symmetry.space_group_name_H-M   'P 1'
#
loop_
_entity.id
_entity.type
_entity.pdbx_description
1 polymer ?
#
loop_
_entity_poly.entity_id
_entity_poly.type
_entity_poly.pdbx_seq_one_letter_code
_entity_poly.pdbx_strand_id
1 'polypeptide(L)'
;MIWHIAVHPDFSRRGIGQQLLYAAETKARSVNLNRFEAWTRDDLWVQNWYEKMNFNIVDSYYHVYFEGNEMNHRIQSNMPNLYLVNAFTHYVGKGIDQFTNNKRIHQCVCFEKSF
;
A
#
# COMPACT_ATOMS: atom_id res chain seq x y z
N MET A 1 -2.13 4.49 -12.42
CA MET A 1 -2.16 4.27 -10.96
C MET A 1 -3.07 5.29 -10.29
N ILE A 2 -3.96 4.83 -9.42
CA ILE A 2 -4.78 5.66 -8.53
C ILE A 2 -3.95 5.93 -7.28
N TRP A 3 -3.51 7.16 -7.10
CA TRP A 3 -2.76 7.56 -5.90
C TRP A 3 -3.68 7.72 -4.70
N HIS A 4 -4.82 8.41 -4.90
CA HIS A 4 -5.78 8.68 -3.84
C HIS A 4 -7.21 8.64 -4.39
N ILE A 5 -8.11 8.04 -3.63
CA ILE A 5 -9.54 8.20 -3.76
C ILE A 5 -10.11 8.30 -2.34
N ALA A 6 -10.79 9.41 -2.06
CA ALA A 6 -11.27 9.69 -0.72
C ALA A 6 -12.63 10.38 -0.80
N VAL A 7 -13.45 10.11 0.21
CA VAL A 7 -14.73 10.79 0.45
C VAL A 7 -14.66 11.31 1.87
N HIS A 8 -15.00 12.59 2.06
CA HIS A 8 -15.05 13.16 3.39
C HIS A 8 -16.02 12.35 4.28
N PRO A 9 -15.69 12.07 5.56
CA PRO A 9 -16.46 11.17 6.42
C PRO A 9 -17.97 11.49 6.51
N ASP A 10 -18.32 12.78 6.55
CA ASP A 10 -19.71 13.26 6.59
C ASP A 10 -20.55 12.87 5.37
N PHE A 11 -19.88 12.57 4.25
CA PHE A 11 -20.49 12.14 3.00
C PHE A 11 -20.19 10.66 2.67
N SER A 12 -19.58 9.93 3.61
CA SER A 12 -19.28 8.49 3.45
C SER A 12 -20.55 7.64 3.36
N ARG A 13 -20.42 6.42 2.83
CA ARG A 13 -21.52 5.44 2.65
C ARG A 13 -22.68 5.90 1.76
N ARG A 14 -22.48 6.94 0.94
CA ARG A 14 -23.46 7.45 -0.05
C ARG A 14 -23.15 7.03 -1.50
N GLY A 15 -22.22 6.09 -1.70
CA GLY A 15 -21.79 5.65 -3.03
C GLY A 15 -20.85 6.62 -3.77
N ILE A 16 -20.43 7.73 -3.15
CA ILE A 16 -19.59 8.76 -3.80
C ILE A 16 -18.26 8.18 -4.30
N GLY A 17 -17.59 7.33 -3.51
CA GLY A 17 -16.33 6.72 -3.93
C GLY A 17 -16.49 5.87 -5.20
N GLN A 18 -17.58 5.11 -5.31
CA GLN A 18 -17.88 4.33 -6.51
C GLN A 18 -18.14 5.24 -7.72
N GLN A 19 -18.89 6.33 -7.53
CA GLN A 19 -19.15 7.31 -8.61
C GLN A 19 -17.86 7.99 -9.08
N LEU A 20 -16.97 8.36 -8.16
CA LEU A 20 -15.65 8.90 -8.49
C LEU A 20 -14.80 7.91 -9.30
N LEU A 21 -14.79 6.65 -8.90
CA LEU A 21 -14.08 5.60 -9.62
C LEU A 21 -14.65 5.39 -11.04
N TYR A 22 -15.98 5.37 -11.19
CA TYR A 22 -16.61 5.23 -12.51
C TYR A 22 -16.31 6.41 -13.43
N ALA A 23 -16.37 7.63 -12.91
CA ALA A 23 -15.97 8.82 -13.68
C ALA A 23 -14.50 8.75 -14.12
N ALA A 24 -13.61 8.28 -13.22
CA ALA A 24 -12.21 8.06 -13.54
C ALA A 24 -12.06 6.99 -14.63
N GLU A 25 -12.78 5.87 -14.54
CA GLU A 25 -12.73 4.78 -15.52
C GLU A 25 -13.18 5.25 -16.92
N THR A 26 -14.28 6.00 -17.01
CA THR A 26 -14.73 6.61 -18.27
C THR A 26 -13.64 7.48 -18.89
N LYS A 27 -13.00 8.33 -18.09
CA LYS A 27 -11.92 9.21 -18.55
C LYS A 27 -10.66 8.43 -18.92
N ALA A 28 -10.35 7.34 -18.22
CA ALA A 28 -9.20 6.51 -18.51
C ALA A 28 -9.35 5.76 -19.84
N ARG A 29 -10.54 5.17 -20.08
CA ARG A 29 -10.90 4.53 -21.34
C ARG A 29 -10.82 5.50 -22.52
N SER A 30 -11.26 6.75 -22.35
CA SER A 30 -11.23 7.74 -23.45
C SER A 30 -9.82 8.15 -23.89
N VAL A 31 -8.80 7.89 -23.05
CA VAL A 31 -7.39 8.12 -23.37
C VAL A 31 -6.63 6.80 -23.59
N ASN A 32 -7.33 5.70 -23.84
CA ASN A 32 -6.78 4.36 -24.11
C ASN A 32 -5.90 3.78 -22.98
N LEU A 33 -6.18 4.12 -21.72
CA LEU A 33 -5.65 3.34 -20.61
C LEU A 33 -6.39 2.00 -20.52
N ASN A 34 -5.65 0.97 -20.15
CA ASN A 34 -6.14 -0.42 -20.12
C ASN A 34 -6.34 -0.99 -18.71
N ARG A 35 -5.89 -0.26 -17.68
CA ARG A 35 -6.05 -0.68 -16.29
C ARG A 35 -5.91 0.46 -15.30
N PHE A 36 -6.45 0.23 -14.11
CA PHE A 36 -6.06 0.90 -12.88
C PHE A 36 -5.20 -0.01 -12.03
N GLU A 37 -4.32 0.62 -11.26
CA GLU A 37 -3.49 0.03 -10.22
C GLU A 37 -3.67 0.89 -8.97
N ALA A 38 -3.78 0.30 -7.78
CA ALA A 38 -3.86 1.00 -6.51
C ALA A 38 -3.14 0.20 -5.40
N TRP A 39 -2.38 0.90 -4.57
CA TRP A 39 -1.69 0.31 -3.42
C TRP A 39 -2.41 0.71 -2.13
N THR A 40 -2.65 -0.27 -1.25
CA THR A 40 -3.34 -0.06 0.03
C THR A 40 -2.58 -0.73 1.16
N ARG A 41 -2.63 -0.16 2.36
CA ARG A 41 -1.88 -0.62 3.53
C ARG A 41 -2.82 -0.94 4.69
N ASP A 42 -2.82 -2.17 5.18
CA ASP A 42 -3.52 -2.71 6.38
C ASP A 42 -5.03 -2.43 6.56
N ASP A 43 -5.64 -1.57 5.76
CA ASP A 43 -7.04 -1.20 5.88
C ASP A 43 -7.93 -2.24 5.21
N LEU A 44 -8.32 -3.28 5.95
CA LEU A 44 -9.17 -4.36 5.42
C LEU A 44 -10.47 -3.82 4.81
N TRP A 45 -11.06 -2.77 5.37
CA TRP A 45 -12.26 -2.15 4.82
C TRP A 45 -12.00 -1.46 3.46
N VAL A 46 -10.79 -0.93 3.22
CA VAL A 46 -10.36 -0.37 1.93
C VAL A 46 -10.12 -1.50 0.93
N GLN A 47 -9.44 -2.57 1.33
CA GLN A 47 -9.22 -3.76 0.49
C GLN A 47 -10.55 -4.35 0.03
N ASN A 48 -11.48 -4.57 0.97
CA ASN A 48 -12.84 -5.03 0.67
C ASN A 48 -13.59 -4.07 -0.27
N TRP A 49 -13.32 -2.77 -0.22
CA TRP A 49 -13.91 -1.81 -1.15
C TRP A 49 -13.35 -1.98 -2.56
N TYR A 50 -12.03 -2.12 -2.72
CA TYR A 50 -11.41 -2.38 -4.02
C TYR A 50 -11.89 -3.69 -4.65
N GLU A 51 -12.00 -4.77 -3.88
CA GLU A 51 -12.57 -6.05 -4.35
C GLU A 51 -14.01 -5.87 -4.85
N LYS A 52 -14.86 -5.18 -4.09
CA LYS A 52 -16.24 -4.84 -4.51
C LYS A 52 -16.30 -3.99 -5.78
N MET A 53 -15.25 -3.22 -6.06
CA MET A 53 -15.11 -2.42 -7.27
C MET A 53 -14.51 -3.18 -8.46
N ASN A 54 -14.38 -4.51 -8.34
CA ASN A 54 -13.82 -5.44 -9.33
C ASN A 54 -12.31 -5.25 -9.57
N PHE A 55 -11.57 -4.85 -8.53
CA PHE A 55 -10.11 -4.99 -8.55
C PHE A 55 -9.71 -6.38 -8.04
N ASN A 56 -8.60 -6.88 -8.56
CA ASN A 56 -7.95 -8.12 -8.12
C ASN A 56 -6.63 -7.78 -7.42
N ILE A 57 -6.27 -8.53 -6.38
CA ILE A 57 -4.94 -8.47 -5.80
C ILE A 57 -3.95 -9.10 -6.79
N VAL A 58 -2.88 -8.39 -7.12
CA VAL A 58 -1.84 -8.88 -8.05
C VAL A 58 -0.46 -8.99 -7.41
N ASP A 59 -0.21 -8.25 -6.33
CA ASP A 59 1.08 -8.24 -5.64
C ASP A 59 0.90 -7.82 -4.18
N SER A 60 1.88 -8.14 -3.33
CA SER A 60 1.99 -7.59 -1.99
C SER A 60 3.42 -7.66 -1.46
N TYR A 61 3.78 -6.71 -0.60
CA TYR A 61 5.03 -6.73 0.15
C TYR A 61 4.83 -6.10 1.52
N TYR A 62 5.78 -6.32 2.42
CA TYR A 62 5.73 -5.74 3.75
C TYR A 62 6.59 -4.49 3.84
N HIS A 63 6.02 -3.42 4.38
CA HIS A 63 6.77 -2.32 4.93
C HIS A 63 7.28 -2.73 6.30
N VAL A 64 8.58 -2.92 6.44
CA VAL A 64 9.22 -3.19 7.75
C VAL A 64 9.98 -1.95 8.15
N TYR A 65 9.67 -1.43 9.33
CA TYR A 65 10.41 -0.33 9.93
C TYR A 65 11.35 -0.86 10.99
N PHE A 66 12.56 -0.32 11.00
CA PHE A 66 13.53 -0.54 12.05
C PHE A 66 13.79 0.80 12.73
N GLU A 67 13.41 0.91 14.01
CA GLU A 67 13.53 2.15 14.77
C GLU A 67 14.22 1.91 16.12
N GLY A 68 15.06 2.86 16.52
CA GLY A 68 15.74 2.81 17.82
C GLY A 68 16.52 1.51 18.03
N ASN A 69 16.18 0.75 19.07
CA ASN A 69 16.87 -0.50 19.40
C ASN A 69 16.66 -1.62 18.37
N GLU A 70 15.66 -1.53 17.48
CA GLU A 70 15.43 -2.50 16.42
C GLU A 70 16.52 -2.44 15.34
N MET A 71 17.26 -1.33 15.24
CA MET A 71 18.39 -1.17 14.32
C MET A 71 19.64 -1.95 14.76
N ASN A 72 19.75 -2.27 16.04
CA ASN A 72 20.95 -2.89 16.62
C ASN A 72 21.27 -4.21 15.91
N HIS A 73 22.49 -4.31 15.37
CA HIS A 73 23.01 -5.48 14.66
C HIS A 73 22.23 -5.90 13.40
N ARG A 74 21.35 -5.06 12.85
CA ARG A 74 20.61 -5.38 11.61
C ARG A 74 21.22 -4.78 10.35
N ILE A 75 21.57 -3.50 10.40
CA ILE A 75 22.12 -2.75 9.27
C ILE A 75 23.32 -1.96 9.78
N GLN A 76 24.48 -2.17 9.16
CA GLN A 76 25.72 -1.49 9.53
C GLN A 76 26.14 -0.56 8.40
N SER A 77 26.55 0.66 8.74
CA SER A 77 27.25 1.56 7.83
C SER A 77 28.73 1.23 7.83
N ASN A 78 29.35 1.21 6.66
CA ASN A 78 30.81 1.16 6.51
C ASN A 78 31.44 2.57 6.40
N MET A 79 30.64 3.63 6.45
CA MET A 79 31.11 5.01 6.36
C MET A 79 31.45 5.54 7.76
N PRO A 80 32.70 5.99 8.02
CA PRO A 80 33.07 6.59 9.29
C PRO A 80 32.14 7.75 9.65
N ASN A 81 31.70 7.79 10.91
CA ASN A 81 30.82 8.83 11.47
C ASN A 81 29.41 8.92 10.86
N LEU A 82 28.99 7.97 10.02
CA LEU A 82 27.61 7.87 9.55
C LEU A 82 26.81 6.86 10.38
N TYR A 83 25.83 7.35 11.13
CA TYR A 83 24.97 6.53 11.99
C TYR A 83 23.59 6.35 11.36
N LEU A 84 23.16 5.10 11.18
CA LEU A 84 21.77 4.84 10.81
C LEU A 84 20.87 5.03 12.02
N VAL A 85 19.88 5.93 11.89
CA VAL A 85 18.92 6.22 12.96
C VAL A 85 17.69 5.32 12.85
N ASN A 86 17.09 5.26 11.66
CA ASN A 86 15.94 4.40 11.34
C ASN A 86 16.07 3.89 9.90
N ALA A 87 15.36 2.80 9.58
CA ALA A 87 15.24 2.32 8.21
C ALA A 87 13.77 1.99 7.88
N PHE A 88 13.37 2.38 6.67
CA PHE A 88 12.13 1.93 6.03
C PHE A 88 12.52 0.95 4.92
N THR A 89 11.96 -0.26 4.95
CA THR A 89 12.32 -1.30 3.99
C THR A 89 11.08 -1.96 3.38
N HIS A 90 11.24 -2.43 2.15
CA HIS A 90 10.28 -3.32 1.50
C HIS A 90 10.80 -4.76 1.64
N TYR A 91 10.03 -5.61 2.30
CA TYR A 91 10.31 -7.03 2.41
C TYR A 91 9.39 -7.81 1.47
N VAL A 92 9.98 -8.40 0.44
CA VAL A 92 9.32 -9.22 -0.61
C VAL A 92 9.48 -10.73 -0.38
N GLY A 93 10.06 -11.12 0.75
CA GLY A 93 10.28 -12.54 1.09
C GLY A 93 9.07 -13.17 1.78
N LYS A 94 9.13 -14.49 2.00
CA LYS A 94 8.03 -15.28 2.58
C LYS A 94 8.06 -15.38 4.12
N GLY A 95 9.20 -15.12 4.74
CA GLY A 95 9.40 -15.30 6.19
C GLY A 95 9.16 -14.03 6.98
N ILE A 96 7.92 -13.51 6.99
CA ILE A 96 7.61 -12.28 7.75
C ILE A 96 7.76 -12.47 9.27
N ASP A 97 7.61 -13.71 9.76
CA ASP A 97 7.71 -14.06 11.18
C ASP A 97 9.08 -13.74 11.80
N GLN A 98 10.13 -13.61 10.99
CA GLN A 98 11.46 -13.18 11.47
C GLN A 98 11.47 -11.73 11.99
N PHE A 99 10.45 -10.95 11.66
CA PHE A 99 10.27 -9.57 12.09
C PHE A 99 9.22 -9.44 13.21
N THR A 100 8.80 -10.55 13.84
CA THR A 100 7.83 -10.53 14.96
C THR A 100 8.15 -9.56 16.10
N ASN A 101 9.43 -9.23 16.29
CA ASN A 101 9.89 -8.27 17.30
C ASN A 101 9.88 -6.80 16.83
N ASN A 102 9.59 -6.52 15.56
CA ASN A 102 9.45 -5.17 15.03
C ASN A 102 8.07 -4.61 15.37
N LYS A 103 8.05 -3.40 15.92
CA LYS A 103 6.82 -2.72 16.36
C LYS A 103 5.94 -2.28 15.20
N ARG A 104 6.54 -1.92 14.07
CA ARG A 104 5.83 -1.36 12.92
C ARG A 104 6.11 -2.16 11.66
N ILE A 105 5.17 -3.06 11.36
CA ILE A 105 5.09 -3.81 10.11
C ILE A 105 3.73 -3.57 9.50
N HIS A 106 3.70 -3.32 8.20
CA HIS A 106 2.47 -3.14 7.46
C HIS A 106 2.49 -3.95 6.17
N GLN A 107 1.40 -4.62 5.82
CA GLN A 107 1.25 -5.25 4.52
C GLN A 107 0.73 -4.21 3.52
N CYS A 108 1.49 -4.01 2.44
CA CYS A 108 1.10 -3.21 1.30
C CYS A 108 0.62 -4.15 0.19
N VAL A 109 -0.62 -3.97 -0.27
CA VAL A 109 -1.26 -4.84 -1.26
C VAL A 109 -1.55 -4.02 -2.52
N CYS A 110 -1.17 -4.57 -3.67
CA CYS A 110 -1.45 -4.02 -4.99
C CYS A 110 -2.74 -4.60 -5.56
N PHE A 111 -3.64 -3.71 -5.96
CA PHE A 111 -4.89 -4.01 -6.63
C PHE A 111 -4.83 -3.54 -8.08
N GLU A 112 -5.22 -4.40 -9.02
CA GLU A 112 -5.42 -4.03 -10.42
C GLU A 112 -6.85 -4.27 -10.90
N LYS A 113 -7.35 -3.35 -11.73
CA LYS A 113 -8.62 -3.49 -12.45
C LYS A 113 -8.39 -3.19 -13.92
N SER A 114 -8.49 -4.21 -14.76
CA SER A 114 -8.39 -4.08 -16.22
C SER A 114 -9.72 -3.62 -16.80
N PHE A 115 -9.65 -2.88 -17.91
CA PHE A 115 -10.81 -2.39 -18.64
C PHE A 115 -10.55 -2.13 -20.11
#